data_AF-A0A5E3WMX2-F1
#
_entry.id   AF-A0A5E3WMX2-F1
#
_cell.length_a   1.000
_cell.length_b   1.000
_cell.length_c   1.000
_cell.angle_alpha   90.00
_cell.angle_beta   90.00
_cell.angle_gamma   90.00
#
_symmetry.space_group_name_H-M   'P 1'
#
loop_
_entity.id
_entity.type
_entity.pdbx_description
1 polymer ?
#
loop_
_entity_poly.entity_id
_entity_poly.type
_entity_poly.pdbx_seq_one_letter_code
_entity_poly.pdbx_strand_id
1 'polypeptide(L)'
;MASIQNLPQDCLLDIFLFLAVAWPAGKYRPGSETVDLGWVLAGHVCHRWRSVLLGSRTIWSLWATSFCNTDALRVFVERAGPAGLWLDMNIMHRNSIDRGIAREVLDAVMDPDLWRRARGIITNAGNRGHLAFTPLLPQRLTSFALLNVHTVDIFLPRQFRLDREIVAPALTSITIRSDAAVTSQCPVPVRILMALFETSTILRFISLRRCVDTTPIHVFPPGGRDRRLLSVLDVGCMDERLLHVIHHFFIVDSSSSVSIDLYSVSQLSGAMNLCFEDFGLNRSLVKCMGIHFDDEHARGEGRDDLFRSYFFAIRLHIRDDFVVILRMDEGQQTWSWRSFIDIFPCSNITSLTLRNPADLESQTVERPGELLNQLQCIDTVTVSDRQHVDLLNAIPLTSPISTIVVDMDTAADNEDLADIWHWLQRRGKKDRTVRLLLTGRLLTADDIERYRRIEAPVISALEVFVTVEDHRVLEKTHSSRVYHA
;
A
#
# COMPACT_ATOMS: atom_id res chain seq x y z
N MET A 1 48.40 6.38 -3.40
CA MET A 1 47.14 7.10 -3.14
C MET A 1 46.24 6.92 -4.35
N ALA A 2 45.04 6.36 -4.19
CA ALA A 2 44.06 6.32 -5.27
C ALA A 2 43.45 7.72 -5.42
N SER A 3 43.75 8.43 -6.51
CA SER A 3 43.05 9.67 -6.83
C SER A 3 41.63 9.34 -7.28
N ILE A 4 40.64 10.12 -6.85
CA ILE A 4 39.23 9.99 -7.25
C ILE A 4 39.05 10.09 -8.78
N GLN A 5 40.03 10.68 -9.48
CA GLN A 5 40.10 10.76 -10.94
C GLN A 5 40.41 9.41 -11.62
N ASN A 6 40.84 8.41 -10.85
CA ASN A 6 41.25 7.10 -11.34
C ASN A 6 40.23 5.99 -11.11
N LEU A 7 39.04 6.32 -10.58
CA LEU A 7 37.97 5.33 -10.39
C LEU A 7 37.58 4.66 -11.72
N PRO A 8 37.34 3.34 -11.75
CA PRO A 8 36.80 2.64 -12.92
C PRO A 8 35.50 3.28 -13.41
N GLN A 9 35.23 3.14 -14.71
CA GLN A 9 34.03 3.72 -15.33
C GLN A 9 32.75 3.25 -14.64
N ASP A 10 32.63 1.96 -14.35
CA ASP A 10 31.43 1.38 -13.72
C ASP A 10 31.20 1.96 -12.33
N CYS A 11 32.26 2.14 -11.52
CA CYS A 11 32.16 2.81 -10.23
C CYS A 11 31.67 4.26 -10.35
N LEU A 12 32.10 4.99 -11.40
CA LEU A 12 31.61 6.35 -11.64
C LEU A 12 30.13 6.35 -12.05
N LEU A 13 29.71 5.38 -12.86
CA LEU A 13 28.29 5.23 -13.22
C LEU A 13 27.43 4.94 -11.99
N ASP A 14 27.88 4.05 -11.10
CA ASP A 14 27.18 3.75 -9.85
C ASP A 14 27.08 4.99 -8.95
N ILE A 15 28.18 5.77 -8.85
CA ILE A 15 28.16 7.06 -8.14
C ILE A 15 27.13 8.00 -8.76
N PHE A 16 27.07 8.12 -10.10
CA PHE A 16 26.10 9.00 -10.75
C PHE A 16 24.66 8.52 -10.55
N LEU A 17 24.40 7.21 -10.58
CA LEU A 17 23.08 6.65 -10.29
C LEU A 17 22.66 6.96 -8.85
N PHE A 18 23.56 6.79 -7.88
CA PHE A 18 23.31 7.14 -6.49
C PHE A 18 23.07 8.65 -6.32
N LEU A 19 23.91 9.48 -6.93
CA LEU A 19 23.75 10.94 -6.90
C LEU A 19 22.44 11.39 -7.53
N ALA A 20 21.96 10.73 -8.59
CA ALA A 20 20.71 11.10 -9.22
C ALA A 20 19.49 10.86 -8.32
N VAL A 21 19.55 9.85 -7.45
CA VAL A 21 18.54 9.59 -6.42
C VAL A 21 18.67 10.58 -5.26
N ALA A 22 19.88 10.77 -4.74
CA ALA A 22 20.13 11.61 -3.55
C ALA A 22 20.03 13.12 -3.84
N TRP A 23 20.39 13.53 -5.06
CA TRP A 23 20.43 14.91 -5.52
C TRP A 23 19.84 15.03 -6.94
N PRO A 24 18.51 14.92 -7.07
CA PRO A 24 17.83 14.90 -8.37
C PRO A 24 17.98 16.24 -9.10
N ALA A 25 18.15 16.15 -10.42
CA ALA A 25 18.15 17.32 -11.31
C ALA A 25 16.72 17.83 -11.53
N GLY A 26 16.58 19.10 -11.91
CA GLY A 26 15.32 19.71 -12.32
C GLY A 26 14.47 20.31 -11.21
N LYS A 27 14.88 20.17 -9.93
CA LYS A 27 14.13 20.69 -8.79
C LYS A 27 14.08 22.22 -8.81
N TYR A 28 12.90 22.79 -8.97
CA TYR A 28 12.67 24.22 -8.84
C TYR A 28 12.91 24.70 -7.40
N ARG A 29 13.50 25.88 -7.24
CA ARG A 29 13.74 26.52 -5.94
C ARG A 29 12.99 27.85 -5.91
N PRO A 30 11.80 27.91 -5.27
CA PRO A 30 10.97 29.11 -5.28
C PRO A 30 11.69 30.37 -4.77
N GLY A 31 12.51 30.24 -3.72
CA GLY A 31 13.21 31.38 -3.13
C GLY A 31 14.29 32.01 -4.00
N SER A 32 14.81 31.30 -5.01
CA SER A 32 15.82 31.82 -5.94
C SER A 32 15.31 31.90 -7.39
N GLU A 33 14.08 31.44 -7.65
CA GLU A 33 13.51 31.28 -8.99
C GLU A 33 14.39 30.47 -9.96
N THR A 34 15.28 29.63 -9.42
CA THR A 34 16.21 28.81 -10.22
C THR A 34 15.81 27.34 -10.20
N VAL A 35 16.34 26.59 -11.17
CA VAL A 35 16.22 25.14 -11.25
C VAL A 35 17.56 24.52 -10.89
N ASP A 36 17.57 23.56 -9.97
CA ASP A 36 18.76 22.82 -9.58
C ASP A 36 19.19 21.86 -10.69
N LEU A 37 20.47 21.87 -11.05
CA LEU A 37 21.04 20.93 -12.01
C LEU A 37 21.33 19.57 -11.38
N GLY A 38 21.34 19.46 -10.05
CA GLY A 38 21.46 18.20 -9.34
C GLY A 38 22.73 17.43 -9.72
N TRP A 39 22.59 16.11 -9.84
CA TRP A 39 23.65 15.18 -10.28
C TRP A 39 24.39 15.59 -11.57
N VAL A 40 23.79 16.41 -12.45
CA VAL A 40 24.47 16.90 -13.67
C VAL A 40 25.73 17.72 -13.31
N LEU A 41 25.73 18.39 -12.15
CA LEU A 41 26.88 19.14 -11.65
C LEU A 41 28.08 18.24 -11.30
N ALA A 42 27.87 16.96 -11.03
CA ALA A 42 28.96 16.02 -10.81
C ALA A 42 29.84 15.84 -12.06
N GLY A 43 29.30 16.11 -13.25
CA GLY A 43 30.08 16.21 -14.49
C GLY A 43 31.12 17.35 -14.50
N HIS A 44 31.10 18.27 -13.53
CA HIS A 44 32.06 19.36 -13.42
C HIS A 44 33.24 19.07 -12.47
N VAL A 45 33.30 17.89 -11.84
CA VAL A 45 34.43 17.52 -10.97
C VAL A 45 35.75 17.45 -11.76
N CYS A 46 35.75 16.75 -12.89
CA CYS A 46 36.89 16.71 -13.82
C CYS A 46 36.47 16.24 -15.21
N HIS A 47 37.37 16.35 -16.20
CA HIS A 47 37.11 15.95 -17.59
C HIS A 47 36.64 14.49 -17.71
N ARG A 48 37.25 13.55 -16.95
CA ARG A 48 36.88 12.13 -16.98
C ARG A 48 35.44 11.91 -16.51
N TRP A 49 35.06 12.51 -15.38
CA TRP A 49 33.70 12.42 -14.85
C TRP A 49 32.68 12.95 -15.86
N ARG A 50 32.98 14.11 -16.47
CA ARG A 50 32.16 14.69 -17.55
C ARG A 50 31.99 13.72 -18.72
N SER A 51 33.09 13.14 -19.19
CA SER A 51 33.10 12.23 -20.34
C SER A 51 32.28 10.96 -20.06
N VAL A 52 32.44 10.36 -18.87
CA VAL A 52 31.65 9.18 -18.46
C VAL A 52 30.16 9.53 -18.34
N LEU A 53 29.83 10.66 -17.70
CA LEU A 53 28.45 11.11 -17.53
C LEU A 53 27.75 11.37 -18.87
N LEU A 54 28.40 12.12 -19.76
CA LEU A 54 27.86 12.45 -21.08
C LEU A 54 27.78 11.22 -22.00
N GLY A 55 28.67 10.23 -21.83
CA GLY A 55 28.64 8.97 -22.57
C GLY A 55 27.58 7.97 -22.10
N SER A 56 27.05 8.14 -20.88
CA SER A 56 26.10 7.20 -20.28
C SER A 56 24.67 7.42 -20.76
N ARG A 57 24.25 6.76 -21.85
CA ARG A 57 22.86 6.85 -22.34
C ARG A 57 21.82 6.46 -21.28
N THR A 58 22.15 5.49 -20.43
CA THR A 58 21.26 4.95 -19.41
C THR A 58 20.83 6.00 -18.38
N ILE A 59 21.76 6.83 -17.90
CA ILE A 59 21.39 7.84 -16.89
C ILE A 59 20.51 8.94 -17.49
N TRP A 60 20.80 9.37 -18.73
CA TRP A 60 19.95 10.34 -19.43
C TRP A 60 18.56 9.78 -19.72
N SER A 61 18.45 8.48 -20.01
CA SER A 61 17.16 7.82 -20.29
C SER A 61 16.31 7.58 -19.04
N LEU A 62 16.95 7.29 -17.90
CA LEU A 62 16.28 7.11 -16.60
C LEU A 62 15.65 8.39 -16.06
N TRP A 63 16.26 9.53 -16.35
CA TRP A 63 15.91 10.83 -15.76
C TRP A 63 15.35 11.81 -16.79
N ALA A 64 14.83 11.32 -17.91
CA ALA A 64 14.40 12.12 -19.06
C ALA A 64 13.36 13.20 -18.69
N THR A 65 12.46 12.90 -17.76
CA THR A 65 11.39 13.79 -17.31
C THR A 65 11.75 14.60 -16.06
N SER A 66 13.04 14.71 -15.70
CA SER A 66 13.44 15.41 -14.47
C SER A 66 13.15 16.91 -14.50
N PHE A 67 13.25 17.53 -15.68
CA PHE A 67 13.02 18.96 -15.84
C PHE A 67 11.62 19.23 -16.39
N CYS A 68 10.89 20.15 -15.75
CA CYS A 68 9.65 20.71 -16.31
C CYS A 68 9.98 21.80 -17.36
N ASN A 69 10.73 21.44 -18.41
CA ASN A 69 11.16 22.34 -19.48
C ASN A 69 11.39 21.54 -20.78
N THR A 70 10.87 22.03 -21.90
CA THR A 70 10.89 21.33 -23.20
C THR A 70 12.30 21.19 -23.79
N ASP A 71 13.15 22.21 -23.67
CA ASP A 71 14.52 22.16 -24.19
C ASP A 71 15.39 21.20 -23.37
N ALA A 72 15.24 21.21 -22.05
CA ALA A 72 15.92 20.25 -21.18
C ALA A 72 15.48 18.81 -21.50
N LEU A 73 14.17 18.56 -21.66
CA LEU A 73 13.65 17.26 -22.08
C LEU A 73 14.27 16.83 -23.41
N ARG A 74 14.32 17.72 -24.41
CA ARG A 74 14.95 17.44 -25.71
C ARG A 74 16.42 17.01 -25.56
N VAL A 75 17.19 17.74 -24.76
CA VAL A 75 18.61 17.40 -24.50
C VAL A 75 18.75 16.03 -23.83
N PHE A 76 17.89 15.70 -22.87
CA PHE A 76 17.91 14.40 -22.22
C PHE A 76 17.56 13.27 -23.19
N VAL A 77 16.52 13.46 -24.00
CA VAL A 77 16.09 12.50 -25.03
C VAL A 77 17.17 12.29 -26.10
N GLU A 78 17.85 13.35 -26.51
CA GLU A 78 18.97 13.30 -27.46
C GLU A 78 20.15 12.51 -26.86
N ARG A 79 20.56 12.83 -25.61
CA ARG A 79 21.67 12.15 -24.94
C ARG A 79 21.36 10.70 -24.59
N ALA A 80 20.10 10.36 -24.32
CA ALA A 80 19.65 8.99 -24.19
C ALA A 80 19.83 8.19 -25.49
N GLY A 81 19.88 8.84 -26.65
CA GLY A 81 20.03 8.19 -27.95
C GLY A 81 18.89 7.17 -28.17
N PRO A 82 19.17 5.92 -28.56
CA PRO A 82 18.15 4.88 -28.72
C PRO A 82 17.74 4.19 -27.40
N ALA A 83 18.29 4.57 -26.24
CA ALA A 83 17.95 3.92 -24.99
C ALA A 83 16.47 4.11 -24.63
N GLY A 84 15.88 3.09 -24.00
CA GLY A 84 14.51 3.13 -23.52
C GLY A 84 14.33 4.17 -22.43
N LEU A 85 13.29 5.01 -22.57
CA LEU A 85 13.06 6.16 -21.72
C LEU A 85 12.21 5.82 -20.51
N TRP A 86 12.53 6.39 -19.36
CA TRP A 86 11.64 6.40 -18.20
C TRP A 86 10.84 7.70 -18.22
N LEU A 87 9.55 7.58 -18.48
CA LEU A 87 8.60 8.68 -18.47
C LEU A 87 8.00 8.78 -17.07
N ASP A 88 8.77 9.38 -16.14
CA ASP A 88 8.34 9.61 -14.76
C ASP A 88 7.75 11.02 -14.60
N MET A 89 6.43 11.10 -14.73
CA MET A 89 5.65 12.33 -14.60
C MET A 89 5.56 12.79 -13.13
N ASN A 90 5.76 11.90 -12.16
CA ASN A 90 5.78 12.27 -10.74
C ASN A 90 7.04 13.06 -10.39
N ILE A 91 8.20 12.66 -10.91
CA ILE A 91 9.44 13.43 -10.74
C ILE A 91 9.26 14.81 -11.36
N MET A 92 8.76 14.88 -12.61
CA MET A 92 8.55 16.16 -13.29
C MET A 92 7.68 17.12 -12.45
N HIS A 93 6.54 16.62 -11.97
CA HIS A 93 5.65 17.44 -11.17
C HIS A 93 6.28 17.84 -9.83
N ARG A 94 6.86 16.90 -9.07
CA ARG A 94 7.54 17.23 -7.80
C ARG A 94 8.60 18.30 -7.97
N ASN A 95 9.29 18.27 -9.10
CA ASN A 95 10.31 19.25 -9.45
C ASN A 95 9.75 20.61 -9.90
N SER A 96 8.47 20.69 -10.27
CA SER A 96 7.82 21.95 -10.69
C SER A 96 7.31 22.81 -9.53
N ILE A 97 7.22 22.26 -8.29
CA ILE A 97 6.80 22.94 -7.04
C ILE A 97 5.76 24.04 -7.30
N ASP A 98 4.57 23.63 -7.73
CA ASP A 98 3.38 24.47 -7.89
C ASP A 98 3.39 25.51 -9.04
N ARG A 99 4.45 25.60 -9.87
CA ARG A 99 4.45 26.51 -11.04
C ARG A 99 3.41 26.17 -12.11
N GLY A 100 2.71 25.04 -11.95
CA GLY A 100 1.95 24.42 -13.01
C GLY A 100 2.88 23.82 -14.08
N ILE A 101 2.33 22.93 -14.90
CA ILE A 101 3.05 22.37 -16.03
C ILE A 101 2.55 23.09 -17.28
N ALA A 102 3.45 23.80 -17.96
CA ALA A 102 3.14 24.50 -19.20
C ALA A 102 2.64 23.50 -20.26
N ARG A 103 1.69 23.93 -21.09
CA ARG A 103 1.06 23.08 -22.10
C ARG A 103 2.09 22.50 -23.07
N GLU A 104 3.12 23.27 -23.42
CA GLU A 104 4.18 22.84 -24.32
C GLU A 104 5.00 21.69 -23.73
N VAL A 105 5.21 21.68 -22.40
CA VAL A 105 5.88 20.58 -21.70
C VAL A 105 4.99 19.34 -21.69
N LEU A 106 3.69 19.51 -21.43
CA LEU A 106 2.71 18.44 -21.49
C LEU A 106 2.68 17.80 -22.88
N ASP A 107 2.55 18.62 -23.93
CA ASP A 107 2.53 18.16 -25.33
C ASP A 107 3.83 17.42 -25.68
N ALA A 108 4.98 17.93 -25.23
CA ALA A 108 6.27 17.28 -25.47
C ALA A 108 6.42 15.94 -24.74
N VAL A 109 6.00 15.82 -23.48
CA VAL A 109 6.05 14.54 -22.72
C VAL A 109 5.04 13.53 -23.26
N MET A 110 3.92 14.02 -23.78
CA MET A 110 2.87 13.21 -24.40
C MET A 110 3.15 12.96 -25.88
N ASP A 111 4.35 13.24 -26.39
CA ASP A 111 4.70 12.96 -27.77
C ASP A 111 4.69 11.43 -28.05
N PRO A 112 4.02 10.95 -29.11
CA PRO A 112 3.94 9.53 -29.43
C PRO A 112 5.29 8.84 -29.61
N ASP A 113 6.31 9.52 -30.13
CA ASP A 113 7.63 8.93 -30.37
C ASP A 113 8.38 8.68 -29.05
N LEU A 114 8.19 9.53 -28.04
CA LEU A 114 8.71 9.27 -26.70
C LEU A 114 8.06 8.02 -26.08
N TRP A 115 6.75 7.89 -26.21
CA TRP A 115 6.01 6.76 -25.65
C TRP A 115 6.31 5.43 -26.34
N ARG A 116 6.55 5.41 -27.66
CA ARG A 116 7.05 4.21 -28.38
C ARG A 116 8.41 3.76 -27.88
N ARG A 117 9.23 4.70 -27.39
CA ARG A 117 10.54 4.45 -26.78
C ARG A 117 10.48 4.23 -25.28
N ALA A 118 9.31 4.34 -24.65
CA ALA A 118 9.19 4.20 -23.22
C ALA A 118 9.56 2.78 -22.78
N ARG A 119 10.35 2.71 -21.72
CA ARG A 119 10.67 1.49 -20.97
C ARG A 119 9.90 1.43 -19.65
N GLY A 120 9.66 2.58 -19.03
CA GLY A 120 8.85 2.72 -17.84
C GLY A 120 7.93 3.93 -17.95
N ILE A 121 6.68 3.79 -17.49
CA ILE A 121 5.69 4.87 -17.44
C ILE A 121 5.24 5.00 -15.99
N ILE A 122 5.51 6.15 -15.37
CA ILE A 122 5.22 6.40 -13.96
C ILE A 122 4.42 7.70 -13.83
N THR A 123 3.19 7.59 -13.31
CA THR A 123 2.29 8.72 -13.00
C THR A 123 1.39 8.32 -11.83
N ASN A 124 2.06 7.96 -10.74
CA ASN A 124 1.45 7.26 -9.63
C ASN A 124 0.96 8.17 -8.50
N ALA A 125 1.15 9.48 -8.64
CA ALA A 125 0.65 10.43 -7.67
C ALA A 125 -0.87 10.33 -7.63
N GLY A 126 -1.38 9.89 -6.49
CA GLY A 126 -2.81 9.68 -6.30
C GLY A 126 -3.62 10.97 -6.40
N ASN A 127 -4.83 10.93 -5.84
CA ASN A 127 -5.84 11.99 -5.85
C ASN A 127 -5.40 13.45 -5.58
N ARG A 128 -4.21 13.68 -5.02
CA ARG A 128 -3.70 15.02 -4.69
C ARG A 128 -2.66 15.56 -5.68
N GLY A 129 -2.30 14.77 -6.70
CA GLY A 129 -1.09 14.97 -7.47
C GLY A 129 -1.21 15.76 -8.76
N HIS A 130 -1.53 15.09 -9.86
CA HIS A 130 -0.91 15.47 -11.15
C HIS A 130 -1.90 15.44 -12.32
N LEU A 131 -3.03 16.14 -12.15
CA LEU A 131 -4.14 16.19 -13.10
C LEU A 131 -3.74 16.67 -14.51
N ALA A 132 -2.62 17.38 -14.65
CA ALA A 132 -2.17 17.86 -15.96
C ALA A 132 -1.94 16.72 -16.97
N PHE A 133 -1.41 15.58 -16.51
CA PHE A 133 -1.08 14.46 -17.41
C PHE A 133 -2.27 13.53 -17.62
N THR A 134 -3.12 13.40 -16.59
CA THR A 134 -4.11 12.34 -16.47
C THR A 134 -5.12 12.27 -17.63
N PRO A 135 -5.67 13.38 -18.16
CA PRO A 135 -6.63 13.34 -19.26
C PRO A 135 -6.12 12.67 -20.53
N LEU A 136 -4.80 12.73 -20.77
CA LEU A 136 -4.19 12.18 -21.99
C LEU A 136 -3.69 10.73 -21.80
N LEU A 137 -3.59 10.24 -20.55
CA LEU A 137 -3.07 8.90 -20.26
C LEU A 137 -3.89 7.76 -20.90
N PRO A 138 -5.24 7.71 -20.79
CA PRO A 138 -6.02 6.66 -21.44
C PRO A 138 -5.70 6.56 -22.92
N GLN A 139 -5.74 7.71 -23.61
CA GLN A 139 -5.48 7.79 -25.03
C GLN A 139 -4.07 7.28 -25.34
N ARG A 140 -3.05 7.71 -24.60
CA ARG A 140 -1.66 7.31 -24.88
C ARG A 140 -1.37 5.84 -24.59
N LEU A 141 -1.97 5.26 -23.56
CA LEU A 141 -1.83 3.85 -23.24
C LEU A 141 -2.43 2.93 -24.31
N THR A 142 -3.43 3.40 -25.05
CA THR A 142 -4.20 2.58 -26.00
C THR A 142 -4.00 2.96 -27.48
N SER A 143 -3.35 4.08 -27.77
CA SER A 143 -3.20 4.57 -29.16
C SER A 143 -2.18 3.78 -29.99
N PHE A 144 -1.23 3.07 -29.38
CA PHE A 144 -0.19 2.32 -30.08
C PHE A 144 0.39 1.21 -29.20
N ALA A 145 1.10 0.27 -29.83
CA ALA A 145 1.77 -0.80 -29.12
C ALA A 145 2.98 -0.29 -28.32
N LEU A 146 2.98 -0.56 -27.02
CA LEU A 146 4.01 -0.23 -26.05
C LEU A 146 5.08 -1.34 -26.01
N LEU A 147 5.73 -1.58 -27.16
CA LEU A 147 6.60 -2.74 -27.38
C LEU A 147 7.80 -2.84 -26.42
N ASN A 148 8.28 -1.70 -25.91
CA ASN A 148 9.46 -1.62 -25.06
C ASN A 148 9.13 -1.41 -23.57
N VAL A 149 7.85 -1.25 -23.21
CA VAL A 149 7.44 -0.92 -21.84
C VAL A 149 7.51 -2.16 -20.96
N HIS A 150 8.34 -2.10 -19.93
CA HIS A 150 8.52 -3.15 -18.93
C HIS A 150 7.76 -2.87 -17.64
N THR A 151 7.56 -1.59 -17.32
CA THR A 151 6.93 -1.14 -16.07
C THR A 151 5.88 -0.07 -16.36
N VAL A 152 4.68 -0.28 -15.85
CA VAL A 152 3.61 0.73 -15.81
C VAL A 152 3.20 0.91 -14.35
N ASP A 153 3.32 2.11 -13.81
CA ASP A 153 2.82 2.47 -12.48
C ASP A 153 2.04 3.78 -12.54
N ILE A 154 0.72 3.66 -12.58
CA ILE A 154 -0.16 4.78 -12.91
C ILE A 154 -1.33 4.89 -11.93
N PHE A 155 -1.75 6.12 -11.69
CA PHE A 155 -3.04 6.44 -11.11
C PHE A 155 -4.00 6.86 -12.22
N LEU A 156 -5.15 6.19 -12.31
CA LEU A 156 -6.18 6.43 -13.30
C LEU A 156 -7.48 6.79 -12.57
N PRO A 157 -7.90 8.07 -12.55
CA PRO A 157 -9.17 8.47 -11.97
C PRO A 157 -10.36 7.84 -12.68
N ARG A 158 -11.46 7.65 -11.96
CA ARG A 158 -12.70 7.02 -12.43
C ARG A 158 -13.29 7.66 -13.69
N GLN A 159 -13.09 8.96 -13.89
CA GLN A 159 -13.58 9.68 -15.08
C GLN A 159 -12.78 9.38 -16.36
N PHE A 160 -11.58 8.80 -16.25
CA PHE A 160 -10.67 8.54 -17.37
C PHE A 160 -10.64 7.05 -17.73
N ARG A 161 -11.79 6.53 -18.15
CA ARG A 161 -11.98 5.12 -18.50
C ARG A 161 -11.22 4.75 -19.78
N LEU A 162 -10.61 3.57 -19.79
CA LEU A 162 -10.01 2.97 -20.98
C LEU A 162 -11.09 2.42 -21.91
N ASP A 163 -10.99 2.78 -23.19
CA ASP A 163 -11.92 2.38 -24.25
C ASP A 163 -11.36 1.26 -25.14
N ARG A 164 -10.03 1.12 -25.18
CA ARG A 164 -9.28 0.23 -26.07
C ARG A 164 -8.24 -0.60 -25.32
N GLU A 165 -7.75 -1.65 -25.96
CA GLU A 165 -6.76 -2.56 -25.39
C GLU A 165 -5.39 -1.90 -25.23
N ILE A 166 -4.65 -2.31 -24.20
CA ILE A 166 -3.24 -1.95 -24.01
C ILE A 166 -2.41 -3.12 -24.57
N VAL A 167 -1.56 -2.84 -25.55
CA VAL A 167 -0.66 -3.83 -26.15
C VAL A 167 0.76 -3.58 -25.66
N ALA A 168 1.22 -4.35 -24.67
CA ALA A 168 2.54 -4.18 -24.04
C ALA A 168 3.25 -5.52 -23.82
N PRO A 169 3.75 -6.19 -24.88
CA PRO A 169 4.26 -7.56 -24.77
C PRO A 169 5.49 -7.73 -23.88
N ALA A 170 6.29 -6.68 -23.70
CA ALA A 170 7.47 -6.67 -22.83
C ALA A 170 7.14 -6.34 -21.36
N LEU A 171 5.86 -6.19 -21.01
CA LEU A 171 5.44 -5.77 -19.69
C LEU A 171 5.74 -6.84 -18.64
N THR A 172 6.56 -6.47 -17.65
CA THR A 172 6.95 -7.32 -16.52
C THR A 172 6.24 -6.91 -15.23
N SER A 173 5.86 -5.63 -15.10
CA SER A 173 5.23 -5.08 -13.90
C SER A 173 4.12 -4.10 -14.26
N ILE A 174 2.95 -4.28 -13.66
CA ILE A 174 1.82 -3.36 -13.77
C ILE A 174 1.28 -2.97 -12.40
N THR A 175 1.18 -1.67 -12.18
CA THR A 175 0.52 -1.05 -11.04
C THR A 175 -0.52 -0.06 -11.56
N ILE A 176 -1.81 -0.32 -11.30
CA ILE A 176 -2.90 0.62 -11.62
C ILE A 176 -3.71 0.88 -10.35
N ARG A 177 -3.90 2.16 -10.04
CA ARG A 177 -4.70 2.63 -8.91
C ARG A 177 -5.79 3.57 -9.39
N SER A 178 -6.90 3.67 -8.66
CA SER A 178 -8.02 4.57 -8.97
C SER A 178 -8.72 5.07 -7.71
N ASP A 179 -9.56 6.11 -7.87
CA ASP A 179 -10.47 6.68 -6.88
C ASP A 179 -11.92 6.19 -7.05
N ALA A 180 -12.12 5.08 -7.76
CA ALA A 180 -13.45 4.48 -7.89
C ALA A 180 -14.02 4.07 -6.53
N ALA A 181 -15.24 4.53 -6.25
CA ALA A 181 -15.97 4.18 -5.03
C ALA A 181 -16.69 2.83 -5.16
N VAL A 182 -17.04 2.44 -6.40
CA VAL A 182 -17.79 1.23 -6.73
C VAL A 182 -17.29 0.63 -8.05
N THR A 183 -17.57 -0.65 -8.31
CA THR A 183 -17.09 -1.39 -9.48
C THR A 183 -17.37 -0.72 -10.82
N SER A 184 -18.55 -0.13 -11.01
CA SER A 184 -18.94 0.52 -12.27
C SER A 184 -18.17 1.82 -12.56
N GLN A 185 -17.55 2.41 -11.53
CA GLN A 185 -16.68 3.58 -11.66
C GLN A 185 -15.24 3.21 -11.99
N CYS A 186 -14.86 1.94 -11.90
CA CYS A 186 -13.50 1.52 -12.20
C CYS A 186 -13.14 1.84 -13.66
N PRO A 187 -11.98 2.47 -13.92
CA PRO A 187 -11.62 2.96 -15.25
C PRO A 187 -11.05 1.87 -16.18
N VAL A 188 -10.69 0.69 -15.69
CA VAL A 188 -10.17 -0.41 -16.52
C VAL A 188 -11.22 -1.49 -16.68
N PRO A 189 -11.93 -1.55 -17.82
CA PRO A 189 -12.74 -2.71 -18.16
C PRO A 189 -11.91 -3.99 -18.10
N VAL A 190 -12.42 -5.02 -17.42
CA VAL A 190 -11.72 -6.29 -17.27
C VAL A 190 -11.30 -6.96 -18.58
N ARG A 191 -12.05 -6.77 -19.67
CA ARG A 191 -11.66 -7.27 -21.01
C ARG A 191 -10.31 -6.71 -21.48
N ILE A 192 -10.02 -5.45 -21.16
CA ILE A 192 -8.74 -4.80 -21.51
C ILE A 192 -7.62 -5.39 -20.67
N LEU A 193 -7.89 -5.66 -19.39
CA LEU A 193 -6.93 -6.33 -18.50
C LEU A 193 -6.63 -7.76 -18.99
N MET A 194 -7.65 -8.51 -19.42
CA MET A 194 -7.49 -9.86 -19.98
C MET A 194 -6.63 -9.83 -21.26
N ALA A 195 -6.92 -8.93 -22.20
CA ALA A 195 -6.11 -8.76 -23.41
C ALA A 195 -4.65 -8.37 -23.08
N LEU A 196 -4.45 -7.53 -22.06
CA LEU A 196 -3.11 -7.20 -21.59
C LEU A 196 -2.39 -8.43 -21.01
N PHE A 197 -3.08 -9.25 -20.21
CA PHE A 197 -2.53 -10.50 -19.69
C PHE A 197 -2.21 -11.47 -20.83
N GLU A 198 -3.03 -11.57 -21.87
CA GLU A 198 -2.75 -12.40 -23.04
C GLU A 198 -1.47 -11.97 -23.75
N THR A 199 -1.32 -10.67 -23.98
CA THR A 199 -0.17 -10.12 -24.73
C THR A 199 1.11 -10.07 -23.91
N SER A 200 1.03 -9.90 -22.59
CA SER A 200 2.19 -9.72 -21.70
C SER A 200 2.64 -11.04 -21.08
N THR A 201 3.32 -11.89 -21.88
CA THR A 201 3.69 -13.25 -21.45
C THR A 201 4.77 -13.34 -20.38
N ILE A 202 5.47 -12.24 -20.11
CA ILE A 202 6.52 -12.16 -19.09
C ILE A 202 6.10 -11.36 -17.85
N LEU A 203 4.81 -11.09 -17.69
CA LEU A 203 4.26 -10.36 -16.55
C LEU A 203 4.48 -11.15 -15.25
N ARG A 204 5.11 -10.51 -14.26
CA ARG A 204 5.46 -11.12 -12.95
C ARG A 204 4.95 -10.35 -11.74
N PHE A 205 4.68 -9.05 -11.90
CA PHE A 205 4.26 -8.17 -10.81
C PHE A 205 2.94 -7.52 -11.18
N ILE A 206 1.91 -7.75 -10.36
CA ILE A 206 0.58 -7.17 -10.53
C ILE A 206 0.19 -6.45 -9.25
N SER A 207 -0.07 -5.15 -9.34
CA SER A 207 -0.70 -4.36 -8.29
C SER A 207 -1.92 -3.61 -8.85
N LEU A 208 -3.12 -3.98 -8.43
CA LEU A 208 -4.37 -3.41 -8.94
C LEU A 208 -5.22 -2.97 -7.77
N ARG A 209 -5.52 -1.67 -7.65
CA ARG A 209 -6.36 -1.16 -6.55
C ARG A 209 -7.48 -0.26 -7.05
N ARG A 210 -8.73 -0.67 -6.78
CA ARG A 210 -9.97 0.04 -7.15
C ARG A 210 -10.07 0.36 -8.65
N CYS A 211 -9.32 -0.32 -9.52
CA CYS A 211 -9.17 0.12 -10.91
C CYS A 211 -9.91 -0.73 -11.94
N VAL A 212 -10.36 -1.94 -11.59
CA VAL A 212 -10.92 -2.90 -12.56
C VAL A 212 -12.44 -2.99 -12.47
N ASP A 213 -13.11 -2.81 -13.61
CA ASP A 213 -14.55 -2.99 -13.77
C ASP A 213 -14.85 -4.40 -14.28
N THR A 214 -15.38 -5.23 -13.38
CA THR A 214 -15.79 -6.63 -13.62
C THR A 214 -17.26 -6.76 -14.02
N THR A 215 -18.04 -5.67 -14.06
CA THR A 215 -19.46 -5.72 -14.43
C THR A 215 -19.73 -6.38 -15.79
N PRO A 216 -18.86 -6.25 -16.83
CA PRO A 216 -19.11 -6.89 -18.13
C PRO A 216 -18.86 -8.40 -18.16
N ILE A 217 -18.36 -9.02 -17.09
CA ILE A 217 -18.08 -10.47 -17.07
C ILE A 217 -19.39 -11.22 -16.86
N HIS A 218 -19.83 -11.90 -17.92
CA HIS A 218 -20.97 -12.83 -17.85
C HIS A 218 -20.54 -14.29 -17.95
N VAL A 219 -19.47 -14.58 -18.72
CA VAL A 219 -18.96 -15.93 -18.94
C VAL A 219 -17.44 -15.88 -19.00
N PHE A 220 -16.78 -16.74 -18.24
CA PHE A 220 -15.32 -16.91 -18.33
C PHE A 220 -14.98 -17.79 -19.54
N PRO A 221 -13.90 -17.46 -20.28
CA PRO A 221 -13.45 -18.33 -21.35
C PRO A 221 -13.12 -19.72 -20.78
N PRO A 222 -13.57 -20.81 -21.44
CA PRO A 222 -13.33 -22.17 -20.96
C PRO A 222 -11.83 -22.43 -20.78
N GLY A 223 -11.48 -23.15 -19.71
CA GLY A 223 -10.10 -23.36 -19.27
C GLY A 223 -9.23 -24.09 -20.30
N GLY A 224 -7.92 -23.82 -20.27
CA GLY A 224 -6.93 -24.46 -21.16
C GLY A 224 -5.70 -23.62 -21.49
N ARG A 225 -5.33 -22.63 -20.65
CA ARG A 225 -4.16 -21.76 -20.90
C ARG A 225 -2.99 -22.12 -20.00
N ASP A 226 -1.79 -21.91 -20.54
CA ASP A 226 -0.54 -21.97 -19.80
C ASP A 226 -0.52 -20.83 -18.77
N ARG A 227 -0.89 -21.15 -17.53
CA ARG A 227 -0.85 -20.21 -16.40
C ARG A 227 0.61 -19.88 -16.09
N ARG A 228 0.88 -18.61 -15.76
CA ARG A 228 2.25 -18.10 -15.52
C ARG A 228 2.48 -17.78 -14.04
N LEU A 229 3.70 -17.97 -13.57
CA LEU A 229 4.04 -17.67 -12.18
C LEU A 229 4.16 -16.17 -11.92
N LEU A 230 3.43 -15.68 -10.91
CA LEU A 230 3.58 -14.33 -10.38
C LEU A 230 4.56 -14.31 -9.21
N SER A 231 5.43 -13.31 -9.21
CA SER A 231 6.29 -13.01 -8.05
C SER A 231 5.57 -12.14 -7.04
N VAL A 232 4.74 -11.20 -7.49
CA VAL A 232 3.95 -10.32 -6.62
C VAL A 232 2.53 -10.17 -7.14
N LEU A 233 1.56 -10.34 -6.25
CA LEU A 233 0.15 -10.11 -6.49
C LEU A 233 -0.40 -9.22 -5.36
N ASP A 234 -0.71 -7.95 -5.65
CA ASP A 234 -1.35 -7.01 -4.71
C ASP A 234 -2.65 -6.50 -5.31
N VAL A 235 -3.78 -7.05 -4.89
CA VAL A 235 -5.09 -6.77 -5.51
C VAL A 235 -6.05 -6.25 -4.46
N GLY A 236 -6.46 -5.00 -4.64
CA GLY A 236 -7.59 -4.39 -3.96
C GLY A 236 -8.77 -4.25 -4.92
N CYS A 237 -9.80 -5.09 -4.80
CA CYS A 237 -10.91 -5.13 -5.74
C CYS A 237 -12.29 -5.07 -5.09
N MET A 238 -13.24 -4.51 -5.83
CA MET A 238 -14.64 -4.35 -5.44
C MET A 238 -15.47 -5.62 -5.63
N ASP A 239 -14.90 -6.61 -6.31
CA ASP A 239 -15.64 -7.77 -6.80
C ASP A 239 -14.66 -8.94 -6.94
N GLU A 240 -14.97 -10.04 -6.26
CA GLU A 240 -14.17 -11.25 -6.25
C GLU A 240 -14.00 -11.90 -7.63
N ARG A 241 -14.84 -11.56 -8.63
CA ARG A 241 -14.69 -12.05 -10.01
C ARG A 241 -13.35 -11.66 -10.65
N LEU A 242 -12.68 -10.61 -10.16
CA LEU A 242 -11.33 -10.31 -10.62
C LEU A 242 -10.33 -11.42 -10.27
N LEU A 243 -10.50 -12.10 -9.13
CA LEU A 243 -9.63 -13.20 -8.74
C LEU A 243 -9.76 -14.39 -9.70
N HIS A 244 -10.96 -14.71 -10.18
CA HIS A 244 -11.14 -15.70 -11.23
C HIS A 244 -10.35 -15.37 -12.50
N VAL A 245 -10.33 -14.09 -12.90
CA VAL A 245 -9.50 -13.65 -14.04
C VAL A 245 -8.02 -13.89 -13.75
N ILE A 246 -7.54 -13.50 -12.57
CA ILE A 246 -6.13 -13.70 -12.19
C ILE A 246 -5.78 -15.19 -12.21
N HIS A 247 -6.62 -16.04 -11.62
CA HIS A 247 -6.45 -17.50 -11.60
C HIS A 247 -6.41 -18.11 -13.00
N HIS A 248 -7.20 -17.57 -13.94
CA HIS A 248 -7.21 -18.05 -15.31
C HIS A 248 -5.85 -17.84 -16.00
N PHE A 249 -5.10 -16.79 -15.66
CA PHE A 249 -3.84 -16.44 -16.32
C PHE A 249 -2.59 -16.77 -15.52
N PHE A 250 -2.70 -16.92 -14.20
CA PHE A 250 -1.56 -16.93 -13.31
C PHE A 250 -1.66 -18.00 -12.22
N ILE A 251 -0.50 -18.49 -11.79
CA ILE A 251 -0.30 -19.25 -10.57
C ILE A 251 0.50 -18.39 -9.58
N VAL A 252 0.27 -18.60 -8.29
CA VAL A 252 1.14 -18.12 -7.22
C VAL A 252 1.65 -19.35 -6.47
N ASP A 253 2.84 -19.26 -5.91
CA ASP A 253 3.45 -20.33 -5.12
C ASP A 253 4.01 -19.81 -3.80
N SER A 254 4.74 -20.67 -3.08
CA SER A 254 5.36 -20.31 -1.80
C SER A 254 6.50 -19.29 -1.91
N SER A 255 6.91 -18.86 -3.10
CA SER A 255 7.86 -17.77 -3.31
C SER A 255 7.18 -16.43 -3.64
N SER A 256 5.90 -16.47 -4.02
CA SER A 256 5.13 -15.28 -4.33
C SER A 256 4.78 -14.47 -3.08
N SER A 257 4.79 -13.14 -3.19
CA SER A 257 4.16 -12.24 -2.22
C SER A 257 2.75 -11.89 -2.68
N VAL A 258 1.76 -12.13 -1.83
CA VAL A 258 0.34 -12.04 -2.15
C VAL A 258 -0.39 -11.20 -1.11
N SER A 259 -1.12 -10.20 -1.58
CA SER A 259 -2.01 -9.33 -0.80
C SER A 259 -3.33 -9.22 -1.55
N ILE A 260 -4.42 -9.70 -0.96
CA ILE A 260 -5.76 -9.63 -1.54
C ILE A 260 -6.64 -8.84 -0.60
N ASP A 261 -7.25 -7.76 -1.06
CA ASP A 261 -8.12 -6.86 -0.30
C ASP A 261 -9.46 -6.71 -1.01
N LEU A 262 -10.50 -7.34 -0.46
CA LEU A 262 -11.84 -7.37 -1.04
C LEU A 262 -12.72 -6.31 -0.37
N TYR A 263 -13.04 -5.25 -1.13
CA TYR A 263 -13.79 -4.10 -0.62
C TYR A 263 -15.29 -4.37 -0.47
N SER A 264 -15.85 -5.20 -1.34
CA SER A 264 -17.26 -5.59 -1.30
C SER A 264 -17.37 -7.06 -1.68
N VAL A 265 -17.62 -7.92 -0.68
CA VAL A 265 -17.66 -9.37 -0.88
C VAL A 265 -19.09 -9.77 -1.18
N SER A 266 -19.41 -10.12 -2.43
CA SER A 266 -20.80 -10.42 -2.79
C SER A 266 -21.25 -11.79 -2.29
N GLN A 267 -20.35 -12.79 -2.35
CA GLN A 267 -20.58 -14.15 -1.87
C GLN A 267 -19.37 -14.61 -1.05
N LEU A 268 -19.49 -14.51 0.28
CA LEU A 268 -18.38 -14.79 1.18
C LEU A 268 -17.74 -16.18 0.98
N SER A 269 -18.56 -17.23 0.81
CA SER A 269 -18.05 -18.58 0.54
C SER A 269 -17.25 -18.65 -0.78
N GLY A 270 -17.76 -18.05 -1.86
CA GLY A 270 -17.09 -18.00 -3.15
C GLY A 270 -15.77 -17.22 -3.09
N ALA A 271 -15.78 -16.06 -2.43
CA ALA A 271 -14.57 -15.26 -2.19
C ALA A 271 -13.52 -16.04 -1.39
N MET A 272 -13.93 -16.82 -0.38
CA MET A 272 -13.01 -17.65 0.39
C MET A 272 -12.44 -18.82 -0.43
N ASN A 273 -13.22 -19.45 -1.30
CA ASN A 273 -12.69 -20.46 -2.23
C ASN A 273 -11.63 -19.83 -3.14
N LEU A 274 -11.93 -18.64 -3.69
CA LEU A 274 -11.03 -17.91 -4.59
C LEU A 274 -9.71 -17.47 -3.92
N CYS A 275 -9.78 -17.02 -2.68
CA CYS A 275 -8.61 -16.55 -1.93
C CYS A 275 -7.73 -17.69 -1.38
N PHE A 276 -8.28 -18.90 -1.22
CA PHE A 276 -7.57 -20.01 -0.59
C PHE A 276 -7.45 -21.23 -1.51
N GLU A 277 -8.57 -21.88 -1.82
CA GLU A 277 -8.59 -23.17 -2.51
C GLU A 277 -8.06 -23.07 -3.95
N ASP A 278 -8.41 -22.01 -4.67
CA ASP A 278 -7.95 -21.80 -6.05
C ASP A 278 -6.44 -21.48 -6.12
N PHE A 279 -5.85 -21.03 -5.01
CA PHE A 279 -4.39 -20.89 -4.84
C PHE A 279 -3.74 -22.15 -4.23
N GLY A 280 -4.49 -23.23 -4.01
CA GLY A 280 -3.99 -24.46 -3.41
C GLY A 280 -3.68 -24.33 -1.90
N LEU A 281 -4.27 -23.35 -1.23
CA LEU A 281 -4.06 -23.08 0.19
C LEU A 281 -5.22 -23.63 1.02
N ASN A 282 -4.88 -24.16 2.19
CA ASN A 282 -5.86 -24.60 3.17
C ASN A 282 -6.13 -23.47 4.18
N ARG A 283 -7.39 -23.11 4.37
CA ARG A 283 -7.84 -22.12 5.36
C ARG A 283 -7.37 -22.46 6.77
N SER A 284 -7.19 -23.74 7.08
CA SER A 284 -6.69 -24.20 8.39
C SER A 284 -5.25 -23.79 8.69
N LEU A 285 -4.50 -23.32 7.69
CA LEU A 285 -3.14 -22.81 7.88
C LEU A 285 -3.10 -21.40 8.46
N VAL A 286 -4.22 -20.67 8.45
CA VAL A 286 -4.29 -19.34 9.05
C VAL A 286 -4.18 -19.47 10.56
N LYS A 287 -3.15 -18.83 11.12
CA LYS A 287 -2.89 -18.79 12.57
C LYS A 287 -3.06 -17.40 13.17
N CYS A 288 -2.93 -16.36 12.34
CA CYS A 288 -3.01 -14.98 12.80
C CYS A 288 -4.17 -14.27 12.09
N MET A 289 -5.02 -13.63 12.89
CA MET A 289 -6.19 -12.87 12.46
C MET A 289 -6.10 -11.44 13.00
N GLY A 290 -6.32 -10.45 12.15
CA GLY A 290 -6.53 -9.06 12.55
C GLY A 290 -8.00 -8.66 12.34
N ILE A 291 -8.58 -7.91 13.27
CA ILE A 291 -9.86 -7.22 13.10
C ILE A 291 -9.57 -5.73 13.23
N HIS A 292 -9.81 -5.01 12.15
CA HIS A 292 -9.50 -3.59 12.04
C HIS A 292 -10.79 -2.81 11.83
N PHE A 293 -10.98 -1.69 12.51
CA PHE A 293 -11.97 -0.69 12.13
C PHE A 293 -11.21 0.50 11.53
N ASP A 294 -11.56 0.90 10.31
CA ASP A 294 -10.80 1.87 9.54
C ASP A 294 -11.73 2.67 8.62
N ASP A 295 -11.22 3.78 8.08
CA ASP A 295 -11.91 4.52 7.02
C ASP A 295 -11.05 4.63 5.77
N GLU A 296 -11.73 4.70 4.62
CA GLU A 296 -11.10 4.98 3.35
C GLU A 296 -11.84 6.12 2.67
N HIS A 297 -11.09 7.07 2.16
CA HIS A 297 -11.64 8.19 1.41
C HIS A 297 -10.76 8.56 0.23
N ALA A 298 -11.40 9.06 -0.82
CA ALA A 298 -10.75 9.71 -1.95
C ALA A 298 -11.19 11.17 -1.97
N ARG A 299 -10.27 12.10 -2.25
CA ARG A 299 -10.58 13.53 -2.39
C ARG A 299 -10.47 13.97 -3.84
N GLY A 300 -11.38 14.83 -4.26
CA GLY A 300 -11.33 15.47 -5.58
C GLY A 300 -10.45 16.71 -5.57
N GLU A 301 -10.38 17.38 -6.72
CA GLU A 301 -9.60 18.61 -6.90
C GLU A 301 -10.04 19.73 -5.94
N GLY A 302 -11.35 19.79 -5.65
CA GLY A 302 -11.98 20.78 -4.76
C GLY A 302 -11.81 20.50 -3.26
N ARG A 303 -11.01 19.50 -2.86
CA ARG A 303 -10.92 18.95 -1.49
C ARG A 303 -12.17 18.23 -0.99
N ASP A 304 -13.26 18.24 -1.75
CA ASP A 304 -14.45 17.43 -1.46
C ASP A 304 -14.10 15.95 -1.51
N ASP A 305 -14.64 15.17 -0.58
CA ASP A 305 -14.51 13.71 -0.60
C ASP A 305 -15.32 13.15 -1.79
N LEU A 306 -14.64 12.52 -2.75
CA LEU A 306 -15.27 11.77 -3.84
C LEU A 306 -16.04 10.57 -3.32
N PHE A 307 -15.52 9.96 -2.26
CA PHE A 307 -16.19 9.01 -1.39
C PHE A 307 -15.48 8.97 -0.04
N ARG A 308 -16.21 8.55 0.99
CA ARG A 308 -15.71 8.15 2.30
C ARG A 308 -16.51 6.94 2.76
N SER A 309 -15.82 5.89 3.19
CA SER A 309 -16.39 4.63 3.66
C SER A 309 -15.72 4.26 4.97
N TYR A 310 -16.52 3.79 5.92
CA TYR A 310 -16.08 3.20 7.18
C TYR A 310 -16.34 1.71 7.09
N PHE A 311 -15.41 0.89 7.57
CA PHE A 311 -15.54 -0.55 7.45
C PHE A 311 -14.79 -1.27 8.55
N PHE A 312 -15.28 -2.47 8.87
CA PHE A 312 -14.45 -3.47 9.53
C PHE A 312 -13.67 -4.26 8.48
N ALA A 313 -12.43 -4.62 8.77
CA ALA A 313 -11.61 -5.48 7.94
C ALA A 313 -11.09 -6.67 8.75
N ILE A 314 -11.37 -7.88 8.27
CA ILE A 314 -10.71 -9.10 8.75
C ILE A 314 -9.46 -9.31 7.92
N ARG A 315 -8.29 -9.29 8.57
CA ARG A 315 -6.99 -9.63 7.96
C ARG A 315 -6.58 -11.04 8.36
N LEU A 316 -6.42 -11.93 7.39
CA LEU A 316 -6.04 -13.32 7.59
C LEU A 316 -4.61 -13.52 7.07
N HIS A 317 -3.69 -13.85 7.97
CA HIS A 317 -2.30 -14.14 7.61
C HIS A 317 -2.10 -15.65 7.53
N ILE A 318 -1.82 -16.14 6.32
CA ILE A 318 -1.51 -17.55 6.07
C ILE A 318 -0.02 -17.81 6.30
N ARG A 319 0.80 -16.84 5.87
CA ARG A 319 2.26 -16.76 6.03
C ARG A 319 2.65 -15.28 5.93
N ASP A 320 3.91 -14.96 6.22
CA ASP A 320 4.39 -13.56 6.27
C ASP A 320 4.09 -12.78 4.98
N ASP A 321 4.24 -13.42 3.82
CA ASP A 321 4.03 -12.82 2.51
C ASP A 321 2.68 -13.18 1.87
N PHE A 322 1.69 -13.72 2.61
CA PHE A 322 0.34 -13.98 2.08
C PHE A 322 -0.73 -13.50 3.04
N VAL A 323 -1.41 -12.43 2.65
CA VAL A 323 -2.50 -11.80 3.40
C VAL A 323 -3.79 -11.72 2.58
N VAL A 324 -4.90 -12.07 3.22
CA VAL A 324 -6.25 -11.85 2.71
C VAL A 324 -6.98 -10.87 3.63
N ILE A 325 -7.56 -9.82 3.07
CA ILE A 325 -8.29 -8.78 3.77
C ILE A 325 -9.72 -8.80 3.23
N LEU A 326 -10.68 -9.04 4.12
CA LEU A 326 -12.10 -9.02 3.81
C LEU A 326 -12.72 -7.81 4.49
N ARG A 327 -13.30 -6.90 3.71
CA ARG A 327 -13.95 -5.72 4.26
C ARG A 327 -15.45 -5.93 4.41
N MET A 328 -15.99 -5.38 5.49
CA MET A 328 -17.41 -5.29 5.80
C MET A 328 -17.73 -3.81 5.95
N ASP A 329 -18.22 -3.20 4.87
CA ASP A 329 -18.61 -1.80 4.84
C ASP A 329 -19.78 -1.53 5.79
N GLU A 330 -19.67 -0.50 6.62
CA GLU A 330 -20.68 -0.14 7.61
C GLU A 330 -22.00 0.33 6.96
N GLY A 331 -21.92 1.02 5.83
CA GLY A 331 -23.09 1.50 5.09
C GLY A 331 -23.72 0.44 4.19
N GLN A 332 -22.95 -0.56 3.75
CA GLN A 332 -23.38 -1.61 2.83
C GLN A 332 -22.78 -2.97 3.19
N GLN A 333 -23.21 -3.53 4.32
CA GLN A 333 -22.79 -4.86 4.74
C GLN A 333 -23.30 -5.94 3.78
N THR A 334 -22.38 -6.62 3.07
CA THR A 334 -22.71 -7.72 2.16
C THR A 334 -22.56 -9.10 2.78
N TRP A 335 -21.97 -9.17 3.98
CA TRP A 335 -21.79 -10.37 4.79
C TRP A 335 -21.77 -9.98 6.26
N SER A 336 -21.89 -10.96 7.16
CA SER A 336 -21.92 -10.76 8.62
C SER A 336 -20.88 -11.63 9.34
N TRP A 337 -20.53 -11.25 10.57
CA TRP A 337 -19.63 -12.04 11.43
C TRP A 337 -20.04 -13.50 11.53
N ARG A 338 -21.34 -13.77 11.67
CA ARG A 338 -21.90 -15.12 11.71
C ARG A 338 -21.65 -15.90 10.43
N SER A 339 -21.92 -15.28 9.28
CA SER A 339 -21.67 -15.92 7.98
C SER A 339 -20.20 -16.28 7.77
N PHE A 340 -19.28 -15.50 8.36
CA PHE A 340 -17.85 -15.79 8.34
C PHE A 340 -17.50 -16.98 9.26
N ILE A 341 -18.03 -17.00 10.49
CA ILE A 341 -17.84 -18.11 11.43
C ILE A 341 -18.28 -19.44 10.81
N ASP A 342 -19.42 -19.44 10.13
CA ASP A 342 -20.03 -20.65 9.56
C ASP A 342 -19.13 -21.31 8.48
N ILE A 343 -18.22 -20.56 7.85
CA ILE A 343 -17.39 -21.04 6.74
C ILE A 343 -15.88 -21.08 7.04
N PHE A 344 -15.45 -20.48 8.15
CA PHE A 344 -14.03 -20.30 8.46
C PHE A 344 -13.62 -21.02 9.76
N PRO A 345 -12.54 -21.85 9.73
CA PRO A 345 -12.14 -22.65 10.88
C PRO A 345 -11.43 -21.81 11.96
N CYS A 346 -12.23 -21.11 12.77
CA CYS A 346 -11.77 -20.20 13.82
C CYS A 346 -10.93 -20.88 14.91
N SER A 347 -11.03 -22.20 15.07
CA SER A 347 -10.30 -22.98 16.07
C SER A 347 -8.77 -23.01 15.85
N ASN A 348 -8.28 -22.63 14.67
CA ASN A 348 -6.84 -22.64 14.38
C ASN A 348 -6.16 -21.30 14.65
N ILE A 349 -6.93 -20.26 14.98
CA ILE A 349 -6.40 -18.93 15.25
C ILE A 349 -5.75 -18.92 16.63
N THR A 350 -4.44 -18.66 16.64
CA THR A 350 -3.62 -18.57 17.84
C THR A 350 -3.22 -17.13 18.15
N SER A 351 -3.26 -16.23 17.17
CA SER A 351 -2.93 -14.81 17.35
C SER A 351 -4.06 -13.91 16.83
N LEU A 352 -4.48 -12.95 17.66
CA LEU A 352 -5.50 -11.97 17.33
C LEU A 352 -4.93 -10.55 17.46
N THR A 353 -5.18 -9.68 16.48
CA THR A 353 -4.88 -8.24 16.55
C THR A 353 -6.16 -7.43 16.40
N LEU A 354 -6.44 -6.53 17.33
CA LEU A 354 -7.55 -5.58 17.30
C LEU A 354 -6.98 -4.18 17.10
N ARG A 355 -7.47 -3.45 16.09
CA ARG A 355 -6.91 -2.14 15.73
C ARG A 355 -7.95 -1.14 15.20
N ASN A 356 -7.95 0.06 15.74
CA ASN A 356 -8.70 1.23 15.29
C ASN A 356 -7.76 2.45 15.25
N PRO A 357 -6.97 2.62 14.18
CA PRO A 357 -5.84 3.55 14.18
C PRO A 357 -6.26 5.02 14.23
N ALA A 358 -7.49 5.33 13.83
CA ALA A 358 -8.01 6.69 13.79
C ALA A 358 -8.99 6.99 14.94
N ASP A 359 -9.07 6.10 15.94
CA ASP A 359 -10.00 6.20 17.08
C ASP A 359 -11.43 6.50 16.61
N LEU A 360 -11.84 5.82 15.54
CA LEU A 360 -13.12 6.06 14.87
C LEU A 360 -14.22 5.34 15.60
N GLU A 361 -15.28 6.04 15.98
CA GLU A 361 -16.46 5.40 16.55
C GLU A 361 -17.27 4.69 15.45
N SER A 362 -17.45 3.38 15.59
CA SER A 362 -18.41 2.62 14.78
C SER A 362 -19.84 3.03 15.13
N GLN A 363 -20.64 3.33 14.12
CA GLN A 363 -22.08 3.58 14.24
C GLN A 363 -22.89 2.27 14.19
N THR A 364 -22.30 1.18 13.70
CA THR A 364 -22.95 -0.13 13.67
C THR A 364 -23.11 -0.73 15.07
N VAL A 365 -24.24 -1.41 15.26
CA VAL A 365 -24.49 -2.27 16.44
C VAL A 365 -23.72 -3.59 16.32
N GLU A 366 -23.39 -4.02 15.10
CA GLU A 366 -22.74 -5.30 14.83
C GLU A 366 -21.24 -5.29 15.14
N ARG A 367 -20.91 -5.50 16.41
CA ARG A 367 -19.55 -5.72 16.89
C ARG A 367 -19.07 -7.16 16.61
N PRO A 368 -17.75 -7.41 16.49
CA PRO A 368 -17.20 -8.74 16.23
C PRO A 368 -17.32 -9.72 17.41
N GLY A 369 -18.17 -9.45 18.41
CA GLY A 369 -18.27 -10.24 19.64
C GLY A 369 -18.61 -11.72 19.40
N GLU A 370 -19.51 -12.02 18.46
CA GLU A 370 -19.83 -13.41 18.10
C GLU A 370 -18.62 -14.15 17.53
N LEU A 371 -17.84 -13.49 16.67
CA LEU A 371 -16.60 -14.04 16.10
C LEU A 371 -15.56 -14.28 17.19
N LEU A 372 -15.33 -13.28 18.04
CA LEU A 372 -14.36 -13.36 19.12
C LEU A 372 -14.66 -14.53 20.07
N ASN A 373 -15.93 -14.80 20.34
CA ASN A 373 -16.37 -15.93 21.17
C ASN A 373 -16.09 -17.31 20.56
N GLN A 374 -15.74 -17.40 19.27
CA GLN A 374 -15.36 -18.67 18.62
C GLN A 374 -13.85 -18.93 18.65
N LEU A 375 -13.04 -17.95 19.06
CA LEU A 375 -11.58 -18.04 19.01
C LEU A 375 -11.01 -18.71 20.27
N GLN A 376 -11.26 -20.01 20.41
CA GLN A 376 -10.93 -20.78 21.62
C GLN A 376 -9.44 -21.09 21.79
N CYS A 377 -8.64 -20.98 20.73
CA CYS A 377 -7.22 -21.35 20.72
C CYS A 377 -6.28 -20.15 20.73
N ILE A 378 -6.80 -18.95 21.01
CA ILE A 378 -5.99 -17.74 21.12
C ILE A 378 -4.97 -17.90 22.25
N ASP A 379 -3.72 -17.69 21.87
CA ASP A 379 -2.55 -17.64 22.73
C ASP A 379 -2.04 -16.20 22.87
N THR A 380 -2.06 -15.43 21.77
CA THR A 380 -1.61 -14.03 21.73
C THR A 380 -2.75 -13.10 21.33
N VAL A 381 -2.96 -12.02 22.10
CA VAL A 381 -3.88 -10.92 21.76
C VAL A 381 -3.14 -9.60 21.74
N THR A 382 -3.26 -8.86 20.65
CA THR A 382 -2.77 -7.49 20.52
C THR A 382 -3.96 -6.54 20.42
N VAL A 383 -4.00 -5.50 21.25
CA VAL A 383 -4.98 -4.41 21.19
C VAL A 383 -4.22 -3.12 20.97
N SER A 384 -4.53 -2.39 19.91
CA SER A 384 -3.78 -1.18 19.52
C SER A 384 -4.54 0.12 19.75
N ASP A 385 -5.73 0.06 20.34
CA ASP A 385 -6.61 1.21 20.52
C ASP A 385 -7.56 0.99 21.70
N ARG A 386 -8.06 2.09 22.24
CA ARG A 386 -8.95 2.12 23.40
C ARG A 386 -10.30 1.48 23.13
N GLN A 387 -10.89 1.75 21.97
CA GLN A 387 -12.25 1.32 21.64
C GLN A 387 -12.39 -0.20 21.53
N HIS A 388 -11.30 -0.92 21.31
CA HIS A 388 -11.29 -2.38 21.24
C HIS A 388 -10.87 -3.08 22.55
N VAL A 389 -10.54 -2.34 23.61
CA VAL A 389 -10.24 -2.95 24.92
C VAL A 389 -11.46 -3.71 25.45
N ASP A 390 -12.66 -3.15 25.27
CA ASP A 390 -13.91 -3.79 25.71
C ASP A 390 -14.22 -5.10 24.98
N LEU A 391 -13.72 -5.27 23.74
CA LEU A 391 -13.88 -6.48 22.94
C LEU A 391 -13.15 -7.68 23.54
N LEU A 392 -12.15 -7.47 24.40
CA LEU A 392 -11.49 -8.55 25.15
C LEU A 392 -12.51 -9.39 25.93
N ASN A 393 -13.61 -8.77 26.36
CA ASN A 393 -14.69 -9.42 27.10
C ASN A 393 -15.44 -10.49 26.30
N ALA A 394 -15.39 -10.42 24.98
CA ALA A 394 -15.99 -11.41 24.10
C ALA A 394 -15.09 -12.64 23.88
N ILE A 395 -13.80 -12.57 24.23
CA ILE A 395 -12.88 -13.70 24.07
C ILE A 395 -13.17 -14.76 25.14
N PRO A 396 -13.34 -16.05 24.79
CA PRO A 396 -13.70 -17.09 25.75
C PRO A 396 -12.72 -17.17 26.90
N LEU A 397 -13.23 -17.26 28.12
CA LEU A 397 -12.41 -17.39 29.35
C LEU A 397 -11.54 -18.65 29.34
N THR A 398 -11.94 -19.67 28.55
CA THR A 398 -11.19 -20.92 28.35
C THR A 398 -9.99 -20.78 27.42
N SER A 399 -9.87 -19.68 26.66
CA SER A 399 -8.78 -19.50 25.70
C SER A 399 -7.41 -19.47 26.39
N PRO A 400 -6.39 -20.18 25.86
CA PRO A 400 -5.09 -20.36 26.50
C PRO A 400 -4.16 -19.15 26.31
N ILE A 401 -4.64 -17.95 26.60
CA ILE A 401 -3.88 -16.71 26.40
C ILE A 401 -2.62 -16.74 27.25
N SER A 402 -1.45 -16.65 26.62
CA SER A 402 -0.15 -16.51 27.27
C SER A 402 0.44 -15.11 27.08
N THR A 403 0.04 -14.37 26.04
CA THR A 403 0.59 -13.05 25.73
C THR A 403 -0.52 -12.06 25.41
N ILE A 404 -0.49 -10.91 26.08
CA ILE A 404 -1.34 -9.75 25.82
C ILE A 404 -0.41 -8.61 25.45
N VAL A 405 -0.66 -7.95 24.32
CA VAL A 405 0.09 -6.79 23.86
C VAL A 405 -0.87 -5.62 23.80
N VAL A 406 -0.55 -4.54 24.51
CA VAL A 406 -1.27 -3.27 24.48
C VAL A 406 -0.37 -2.27 23.77
N ASP A 407 -0.65 -2.02 22.50
CA ASP A 407 0.19 -1.21 21.60
C ASP A 407 -0.51 0.09 21.21
N MET A 408 -0.54 1.05 22.13
CA MET A 408 -1.29 2.29 21.94
C MET A 408 -0.36 3.43 21.50
N ASP A 409 -0.76 4.17 20.45
CA ASP A 409 0.02 5.32 19.95
C ASP A 409 0.17 6.44 21.01
N THR A 410 -0.76 6.49 21.96
CA THR A 410 -0.72 7.35 23.16
C THR A 410 -0.67 6.50 24.42
N ALA A 411 -0.29 7.10 25.56
CA ALA A 411 -0.37 6.44 26.85
C ALA A 411 -1.77 5.84 27.06
N ALA A 412 -1.84 4.56 27.42
CA ALA A 412 -3.09 3.90 27.80
C ALA A 412 -3.73 4.69 28.95
N ASP A 413 -5.03 4.98 28.84
CA ASP A 413 -5.72 5.63 29.95
C ASP A 413 -5.85 4.63 31.11
N ASN A 414 -6.03 5.16 32.32
CA ASN A 414 -6.26 4.34 33.51
C ASN A 414 -7.48 3.43 33.34
N GLU A 415 -8.51 3.93 32.67
CA GLU A 415 -9.73 3.17 32.37
C GLU A 415 -9.42 1.94 31.53
N ASP A 416 -8.52 2.06 30.54
CA ASP A 416 -8.15 0.96 29.65
C ASP A 416 -7.41 -0.15 30.41
N LEU A 417 -6.45 0.22 31.27
CA LEU A 417 -5.72 -0.73 32.10
C LEU A 417 -6.63 -1.34 33.19
N ALA A 418 -7.59 -0.58 33.71
CA ALA A 418 -8.59 -1.09 34.66
C ALA A 418 -9.53 -2.10 34.01
N ASP A 419 -9.94 -1.88 32.75
CA ASP A 419 -10.75 -2.83 32.00
C ASP A 419 -10.00 -4.14 31.73
N ILE A 420 -8.72 -4.05 31.36
CA ILE A 420 -7.84 -5.22 31.22
C ILE A 420 -7.72 -5.94 32.57
N TRP A 421 -7.56 -5.21 33.67
CA TRP A 421 -7.50 -5.77 35.01
C TRP A 421 -8.78 -6.53 35.38
N HIS A 422 -9.95 -5.95 35.15
CA HIS A 422 -11.25 -6.59 35.39
C HIS A 422 -11.49 -7.82 34.51
N TRP A 423 -11.01 -7.77 33.26
CA TRP A 423 -11.04 -8.91 32.35
C TRP A 423 -10.14 -10.05 32.83
N LEU A 424 -8.89 -9.76 33.22
CA LEU A 424 -7.97 -10.74 33.81
C LEU A 424 -8.51 -11.33 35.11
N GLN A 425 -9.10 -10.50 35.97
CA GLN A 425 -9.73 -10.93 37.22
C GLN A 425 -10.83 -11.96 36.97
N ARG A 426 -11.70 -11.74 35.97
CA ARG A 426 -12.76 -12.68 35.59
C ARG A 426 -12.23 -14.01 35.04
N ARG A 427 -11.07 -14.01 34.40
CA ARG A 427 -10.41 -15.24 33.94
C ARG A 427 -9.95 -16.13 35.11
N GLY A 428 -9.87 -15.60 36.33
CA GLY A 428 -9.69 -16.39 37.56
C GLY A 428 -8.36 -17.14 37.68
N LYS A 429 -7.46 -17.02 36.70
CA LYS A 429 -6.12 -17.60 36.75
C LYS A 429 -5.17 -16.65 37.44
N LYS A 430 -4.72 -17.00 38.65
CA LYS A 430 -3.50 -16.42 39.26
C LYS A 430 -2.27 -17.09 38.65
N ASP A 431 -2.23 -17.16 37.32
CA ASP A 431 -1.20 -17.86 36.59
C ASP A 431 -0.21 -16.83 36.04
N ARG A 432 0.92 -16.65 36.75
CA ARG A 432 1.99 -15.70 36.38
C ARG A 432 2.67 -16.02 35.04
N THR A 433 2.24 -17.08 34.36
CA THR A 433 2.72 -17.45 33.01
C THR A 433 2.24 -16.49 31.93
N VAL A 434 1.16 -15.74 32.15
CA VAL A 434 0.67 -14.75 31.18
C VAL A 434 1.55 -13.50 31.21
N ARG A 435 1.99 -13.04 30.04
CA ARG A 435 2.77 -11.81 29.84
C ARG A 435 1.86 -10.68 29.32
N LEU A 436 1.96 -9.51 29.93
CA LEU A 436 1.35 -8.27 29.46
C LEU A 436 2.44 -7.33 28.99
N LEU A 437 2.53 -7.11 27.68
CA LEU A 437 3.48 -6.21 27.05
C LEU A 437 2.80 -4.87 26.79
N LEU A 438 3.28 -3.79 27.41
CA LEU A 438 2.84 -2.44 27.12
C LEU A 438 3.83 -1.83 26.13
N THR A 439 3.39 -1.48 24.92
CA THR A 439 4.17 -0.80 23.88
C THR A 439 3.47 0.48 23.47
N GLY A 440 4.20 1.38 22.80
CA GLY A 440 3.67 2.69 22.41
C GLY A 440 4.51 3.86 22.92
N ARG A 441 3.87 5.03 23.09
CA ARG A 441 4.54 6.29 23.45
C ARG A 441 3.93 6.94 24.68
N LEU A 442 4.78 7.52 25.53
CA LEU A 442 4.41 8.35 26.69
C LEU A 442 4.81 9.82 26.40
N LEU A 443 3.87 10.77 26.51
CA LEU A 443 4.08 12.18 26.13
C LEU A 443 4.53 13.05 27.33
N THR A 444 5.83 13.35 27.43
CA THR A 444 6.42 14.37 28.35
C THR A 444 6.09 14.32 29.85
N ALA A 445 6.53 15.36 30.59
CA ALA A 445 6.66 15.38 32.05
C ALA A 445 5.33 15.24 32.81
N ASP A 446 4.24 15.76 32.25
CA ASP A 446 2.90 15.63 32.85
C ASP A 446 2.43 14.17 32.81
N ASP A 447 2.76 13.42 31.76
CA ASP A 447 2.48 11.99 31.66
C ASP A 447 3.34 11.18 32.63
N ILE A 448 4.55 11.62 33.01
CA ILE A 448 5.37 10.90 34.00
C ILE A 448 4.75 11.02 35.40
N GLU A 449 4.27 12.20 35.78
CA GLU A 449 3.56 12.36 37.07
C GLU A 449 2.22 11.62 37.06
N ARG A 450 1.45 11.73 35.97
CA ARG A 450 0.20 10.98 35.76
C ARG A 450 0.45 9.48 35.86
N TYR A 451 1.45 8.97 35.15
CA TYR A 451 1.88 7.58 35.16
C TYR A 451 2.16 7.11 36.60
N ARG A 452 2.98 7.85 37.35
CA ARG A 452 3.33 7.49 38.74
C ARG A 452 2.13 7.51 39.69
N ARG A 453 1.20 8.44 39.52
CA ARG A 453 0.06 8.61 40.44
C ARG A 453 -1.13 7.72 40.09
N ILE A 454 -1.36 7.46 38.80
CA ILE A 454 -2.59 6.87 38.29
C ILE A 454 -2.34 5.48 37.72
N GLU A 455 -1.45 5.33 36.74
CA GLU A 455 -1.22 4.05 36.07
C GLU A 455 -0.41 3.07 36.93
N ALA A 456 0.64 3.53 37.63
CA ALA A 456 1.54 2.66 38.39
C ALA A 456 0.82 1.81 39.46
N PRO A 457 -0.18 2.33 40.21
CA PRO A 457 -1.03 1.51 41.07
C PRO A 457 -1.79 0.41 40.31
N VAL A 458 -2.30 0.70 39.12
CA VAL A 458 -3.07 -0.26 38.30
C VAL A 458 -2.16 -1.31 37.69
N ILE A 459 -0.99 -0.91 37.21
CA ILE A 459 0.08 -1.82 36.76
C ILE A 459 0.48 -2.77 37.89
N SER A 460 0.70 -2.25 39.10
CA SER A 460 0.99 -3.09 40.26
C SER A 460 -0.18 -4.04 40.60
N ALA A 461 -1.43 -3.61 40.41
CA ALA A 461 -2.59 -4.48 40.57
C ALA A 461 -2.68 -5.57 39.48
N LEU A 462 -2.23 -5.28 38.25
CA LEU A 462 -2.13 -6.23 37.14
C LEU A 462 -1.07 -7.31 37.41
N GLU A 463 0.03 -6.97 38.09
CA GLU A 463 1.10 -7.92 38.47
C GLU A 463 0.62 -9.09 39.37
N VAL A 464 -0.58 -8.96 39.96
CA VAL A 464 -1.23 -10.06 40.68
C VAL A 464 -1.64 -11.20 39.75
N PHE A 465 -1.95 -10.88 38.49
CA PHE A 465 -2.48 -11.81 37.48
C PHE A 465 -1.47 -12.16 36.39
N VAL A 466 -0.63 -11.20 35.98
CA VAL A 466 0.26 -11.31 34.81
C VAL A 466 1.67 -10.82 35.12
N THR A 467 2.65 -11.19 34.30
CA THR A 467 3.96 -10.54 34.29
C THR A 467 3.89 -9.32 33.37
N VAL A 468 4.00 -8.11 33.93
CA VAL A 468 3.94 -6.87 33.16
C VAL A 468 5.34 -6.48 32.67
N GLU A 469 5.48 -6.22 31.37
CA GLU A 469 6.67 -5.64 30.76
C GLU A 469 6.28 -4.33 30.06
N ASP A 470 6.78 -3.21 30.57
CA ASP A 470 6.52 -1.89 29.99
C ASP A 470 7.69 -1.45 29.09
N HIS A 471 7.45 -1.49 27.78
CA HIS A 471 8.40 -1.13 26.72
C HIS A 471 8.03 0.21 26.05
N ARG A 472 7.12 1.00 26.65
CA ARG A 472 6.71 2.30 26.08
C ARG A 472 7.87 3.29 26.03
N VAL A 473 7.97 4.03 24.93
CA VAL A 473 9.04 5.00 24.71
C VAL A 473 8.61 6.39 25.19
N LEU A 474 9.45 7.04 26.00
CA LEU A 474 9.26 8.44 26.39
C LEU A 474 9.57 9.35 25.20
N GLU A 475 8.54 9.93 24.58
CA GLU A 475 8.72 10.92 23.53
C GLU A 475 8.78 12.32 24.15
N LYS A 476 9.94 12.96 24.06
CA LYS A 476 10.06 14.38 24.42
C LYS A 476 9.35 15.19 23.34
N THR A 477 8.18 15.74 23.63
CA THR A 477 7.59 16.75 22.76
C THR A 477 8.59 17.89 22.66
N HIS A 478 9.24 18.01 21.51
CA HIS A 478 9.94 19.23 21.17
C HIS A 478 8.83 20.26 21.00
N SER A 479 8.59 21.04 22.07
CA SER A 479 7.93 22.32 21.93
C SER A 479 8.80 23.13 20.97
N SER A 480 8.49 23.04 19.68
CA SER A 480 9.00 23.96 18.68
C SER A 480 8.47 25.33 19.10
N ARG A 481 9.26 26.04 19.93
CA ARG A 481 9.08 27.46 20.17
C ARG A 481 9.29 28.12 18.83
N VAL A 482 8.19 28.35 18.11
CA VAL A 482 8.17 29.26 16.98
C VAL A 482 8.43 30.63 17.56
N TYR A 483 9.70 31.03 17.57
CA TYR A 483 10.05 32.42 17.78
C TYR A 483 9.64 33.15 16.51
N HIS A 484 8.49 33.83 16.55
CA HIS A 484 8.23 34.89 15.59
C HIS A 484 9.27 35.98 15.85
N ALA A 485 10.16 36.20 14.86
CA ALA A 485 11.06 37.33 14.82
C ALA A 485 10.36 38.51 14.12
#